data_AF-A0AAW6EYU3-F1
#
_entry.id   AF-A0AAW6EYU3-F1
#
_cell.length_a   1.000
_cell.length_b   1.000
_cell.length_c   1.000
_cell.angle_alpha   90.00
_cell.angle_beta   90.00
_cell.angle_gamma   90.00
#
_symmetry.space_group_name_H-M   'P 1'
#
loop_
_entity.id
_entity.type
_entity.pdbx_description
1 polymer ?
#
loop_
_entity_poly.entity_id
_entity_poly.type
_entity_poly.pdbx_seq_one_letter_code
_entity_poly.pdbx_strand_id
1 'polypeptide(L)'
;MSNIKNDCNTMQNHIKKSKSNLSVFMYTTNAIMFMLMTPFVKLHEKHFNKVEEYVNILNDYCKENNLDIKFDNFYEVQNSSIMYSQTQLGSLTIKQYEARIKYLNTLNENIESLKGCI
;
A
#
# COMPACT_ATOMS: atom_id res chain seq x y z
N MET A 1 -10.49 -18.99 15.39
CA MET A 1 -10.23 -17.59 15.74
C MET A 1 -8.89 -17.22 15.12
N SER A 2 -8.90 -16.40 14.07
CA SER A 2 -7.65 -15.89 13.51
C SER A 2 -6.90 -15.15 14.62
N ASN A 3 -5.59 -15.33 14.72
CA ASN A 3 -4.80 -14.58 15.69
C ASN A 3 -4.67 -13.15 15.15
N ILE A 4 -5.63 -12.30 15.48
CA ILE A 4 -5.73 -10.93 14.95
C ILE A 4 -4.43 -10.14 15.18
N LYS A 5 -3.72 -10.39 16.28
CA LYS A 5 -2.39 -9.83 16.55
C LYS A 5 -1.36 -10.28 15.51
N ASN A 6 -1.39 -11.54 15.11
CA ASN A 6 -0.58 -12.06 14.02
C ASN A 6 -0.98 -11.46 12.66
N ASP A 7 -2.27 -11.26 12.40
CA ASP A 7 -2.75 -10.62 11.17
C ASP A 7 -2.27 -9.17 11.09
N CYS A 8 -2.38 -8.40 12.17
CA CYS A 8 -1.81 -7.06 12.31
C CYS A 8 -0.31 -7.05 12.01
N ASN A 9 0.47 -7.94 12.63
CA ASN A 9 1.91 -8.03 12.40
C ASN A 9 2.25 -8.42 10.95
N THR A 10 1.46 -9.29 10.35
CA THR A 10 1.66 -9.75 8.97
C THR A 10 1.36 -8.63 7.98
N MET A 11 0.27 -7.89 8.19
CA MET A 11 -0.08 -6.71 7.41
C MET A 11 1.00 -5.64 7.48
N GLN A 12 1.54 -5.34 8.67
CA GLN A 12 2.64 -4.38 8.82
C GLN A 12 3.92 -4.81 8.12
N ASN A 13 4.23 -6.10 8.12
CA ASN A 13 5.38 -6.62 7.37
C ASN A 13 5.18 -6.43 5.86
N HIS A 14 3.96 -6.64 5.36
CA HIS A 14 3.62 -6.37 3.97
C HIS A 14 3.66 -4.87 3.63
N ILE A 15 3.16 -4.00 4.52
CA ILE A 15 3.30 -2.55 4.40
C ILE A 15 4.78 -2.15 4.29
N LYS A 16 5.64 -2.64 5.19
CA LYS A 16 7.08 -2.35 5.18
C LYS A 16 7.74 -2.78 3.86
N LYS A 17 7.47 -4.01 3.39
CA LYS A 17 8.04 -4.52 2.14
C LYS A 17 7.50 -3.77 0.92
N SER A 18 6.21 -3.44 0.91
CA SER A 18 5.59 -2.64 -0.15
C SER A 18 6.25 -1.27 -0.29
N LYS A 19 6.45 -0.56 0.83
CA LYS A 19 7.14 0.74 0.89
C LYS A 19 8.59 0.63 0.42
N SER A 20 9.33 -0.38 0.90
CA SER A 20 10.75 -0.57 0.55
C SER A 20 10.96 -0.83 -0.94
N ASN A 21 10.09 -1.60 -1.58
CA ASN A 21 10.19 -1.85 -3.02
C ASN A 21 9.83 -0.61 -3.84
N LEU A 22 8.86 0.16 -3.35
CA LEU A 22 8.43 1.39 -4.01
C LEU A 22 9.50 2.49 -3.90
N SER A 23 10.21 2.60 -2.77
CA SER A 23 11.30 3.59 -2.62
C SER A 23 12.47 3.33 -3.58
N VAL A 24 12.77 2.07 -3.88
CA VAL A 24 13.83 1.72 -4.85
C VAL A 24 13.48 2.26 -6.24
N PHE A 25 12.20 2.25 -6.62
CA PHE A 25 11.71 2.76 -7.90
C PHE A 25 11.86 4.29 -8.05
N MET A 26 11.59 5.07 -7.00
CA MET A 26 11.60 6.55 -7.07
C MET A 26 12.96 7.17 -7.38
N TYR A 27 14.06 6.57 -6.94
CA TYR A 27 15.38 7.21 -6.98
C TYR A 27 16.14 6.98 -8.30
N THR A 28 15.45 6.64 -9.40
CA THR A 28 16.12 6.28 -10.65
C THR A 28 15.66 7.09 -11.86
N THR A 29 16.64 7.60 -12.61
CA THR A 29 16.48 8.74 -13.53
C THR A 29 16.65 8.40 -15.02
N ASN A 30 16.80 7.12 -15.41
CA ASN A 30 17.07 6.74 -16.81
C ASN A 30 16.39 5.43 -17.26
N ALA A 31 16.11 5.34 -18.57
CA ALA A 31 15.26 4.31 -19.21
C ALA A 31 15.77 2.85 -19.07
N ILE A 32 17.08 2.63 -19.04
CA ILE A 32 17.68 1.30 -18.79
C ILE A 32 17.32 0.81 -17.38
N MET A 33 17.16 1.74 -16.43
CA MET A 33 16.82 1.41 -15.06
C MET A 33 15.36 0.99 -14.91
N PHE A 34 14.44 1.51 -15.74
CA PHE A 34 13.03 1.06 -15.75
C PHE A 34 12.92 -0.45 -15.97
N MET A 35 13.72 -1.03 -16.86
CA MET A 35 13.72 -2.47 -17.13
C MET A 35 14.24 -3.26 -15.91
N LEU A 36 15.30 -2.77 -15.26
CA LEU A 36 15.84 -3.33 -14.00
C LEU A 36 14.87 -3.20 -12.81
N MET A 37 13.93 -2.25 -12.87
CA MET A 37 12.95 -2.00 -11.81
C MET A 37 11.70 -2.88 -11.87
N THR A 38 11.46 -3.55 -12.99
CA THR A 38 10.29 -4.43 -13.17
C THR A 38 10.11 -5.45 -12.02
N PRO A 39 11.16 -6.09 -11.48
CA PRO A 39 11.03 -6.97 -10.32
C PRO A 39 10.54 -6.24 -9.06
N PHE A 40 11.01 -5.01 -8.80
CA PHE A 40 10.62 -4.24 -7.63
C PHE A 40 9.17 -3.76 -7.72
N VAL A 41 8.71 -3.36 -8.90
CA VAL A 41 7.29 -3.02 -9.14
C VAL A 41 6.40 -4.24 -8.87
N LYS A 42 6.75 -5.41 -9.41
CA LYS A 42 6.01 -6.66 -9.16
C LYS A 42 6.01 -7.04 -7.67
N LEU A 43 7.12 -6.85 -6.97
CA LEU A 43 7.21 -7.12 -5.53
C LEU A 43 6.41 -6.12 -4.71
N HIS A 44 6.39 -4.84 -5.10
CA HIS A 44 5.51 -3.83 -4.51
C HIS A 44 4.05 -4.25 -4.68
N GLU A 45 3.59 -4.52 -5.89
CA GLU A 45 2.21 -4.93 -6.19
C GLU A 45 1.82 -6.19 -5.40
N LYS A 46 2.70 -7.20 -5.36
CA LYS A 46 2.46 -8.42 -4.59
C LYS A 46 2.21 -8.13 -3.11
N HIS A 47 3.02 -7.25 -2.50
CA HIS A 47 2.85 -6.91 -1.10
C HIS A 47 1.68 -5.95 -0.88
N PHE A 48 1.42 -5.04 -1.81
CA PHE A 48 0.27 -4.14 -1.78
C PHE A 48 -1.04 -4.91 -1.83
N ASN A 49 -1.19 -5.88 -2.74
CA ASN A 49 -2.38 -6.72 -2.82
C ASN A 49 -2.60 -7.53 -1.53
N LYS A 50 -1.52 -8.00 -0.90
CA LYS A 50 -1.61 -8.64 0.43
C LYS A 50 -2.09 -7.67 1.50
N VAL A 51 -1.68 -6.41 1.46
CA VAL A 51 -2.22 -5.38 2.37
C VAL A 51 -3.73 -5.24 2.17
N GLU A 52 -4.23 -5.13 0.93
CA GLU A 52 -5.67 -5.04 0.65
C GLU A 52 -6.44 -6.30 1.10
N GLU A 53 -5.85 -7.49 0.98
CA GLU A 53 -6.46 -8.72 1.55
C GLU A 53 -6.64 -8.59 3.07
N TYR A 54 -5.62 -8.10 3.77
CA TYR A 54 -5.69 -7.91 5.23
C TYR A 54 -6.61 -6.76 5.65
N VAL A 55 -6.81 -5.72 4.84
CA VAL A 55 -7.80 -4.67 5.09
C VAL A 55 -9.18 -5.28 5.31
N ASN A 56 -9.58 -6.23 4.46
CA ASN A 56 -10.87 -6.91 4.60
C ASN A 56 -10.94 -7.76 5.89
N ILE A 57 -9.89 -8.54 6.17
CA ILE A 57 -9.81 -9.38 7.38
C ILE A 57 -9.91 -8.53 8.66
N LEU A 58 -9.19 -7.41 8.72
CA LEU A 58 -9.21 -6.54 9.90
C LEU A 58 -10.54 -5.79 10.05
N ASN A 59 -11.15 -5.35 8.94
CA ASN A 59 -12.48 -4.74 8.96
C ASN A 59 -13.55 -5.71 9.47
N ASP A 60 -13.52 -6.97 9.00
CA ASP A 60 -14.46 -8.00 9.46
C ASP A 60 -14.31 -8.22 10.97
N TYR A 61 -13.07 -8.32 11.47
CA TYR A 61 -12.80 -8.41 12.91
C TYR A 61 -13.34 -7.20 13.69
N CYS A 62 -13.06 -5.97 13.23
CA CYS A 62 -13.54 -4.75 13.88
C CYS A 62 -15.07 -4.72 13.94
N LYS A 63 -15.74 -5.14 12.87
CA LYS A 63 -17.21 -5.23 12.82
C LYS A 63 -17.76 -6.28 13.79
N GLU A 64 -17.19 -7.48 13.80
CA GLU A 64 -17.62 -8.56 14.71
C GLU A 64 -17.46 -8.18 16.20
N ASN A 65 -16.47 -7.35 16.51
CA ASN A 65 -16.15 -6.93 17.88
C ASN A 65 -16.65 -5.53 18.23
N ASN A 66 -17.46 -4.88 17.37
CA ASN A 66 -17.98 -3.53 17.56
C ASN A 66 -16.90 -2.48 17.87
N LEU A 67 -15.74 -2.58 17.20
CA LEU A 67 -14.66 -1.61 17.31
C LEU A 67 -14.88 -0.46 16.32
N ASP A 68 -14.74 0.78 16.78
CA ASP A 68 -14.78 2.00 15.94
C ASP A 68 -13.43 2.23 15.23
N ILE A 69 -12.95 1.21 14.51
CA ILE A 69 -11.73 1.25 13.72
C ILE A 69 -12.09 0.78 12.31
N LYS A 70 -11.69 1.56 11.31
CA LYS A 70 -11.94 1.26 9.89
C LYS A 70 -10.65 1.31 9.09
N PHE A 71 -10.46 0.30 8.25
CA PHE A 71 -9.39 0.26 7.27
C PHE A 71 -10.01 0.56 5.89
N ASP A 72 -9.73 1.73 5.34
CA ASP A 72 -10.24 2.07 4.01
C ASP A 72 -9.50 1.26 2.93
N ASN A 73 -10.20 0.91 1.86
CA ASN A 73 -9.58 0.33 0.66
C ASN A 73 -8.85 1.43 -0.12
N PHE A 74 -7.81 1.04 -0.85
CA PHE A 74 -7.11 1.99 -1.71
C PHE A 74 -7.93 2.32 -2.96
N TYR A 75 -8.20 3.61 -3.17
CA TYR A 75 -8.76 4.12 -4.43
C TYR A 75 -7.67 4.81 -5.22
N GLU A 76 -7.17 4.12 -6.26
CA GLU A 76 -6.25 4.73 -7.19
C GLU A 76 -6.98 5.75 -8.07
N VAL A 77 -6.43 6.97 -8.17
CA VAL A 77 -6.92 7.97 -9.12
C VAL A 77 -6.73 7.39 -10.53
N GLN A 78 -7.83 7.01 -11.18
CA GLN A 78 -7.81 6.51 -12.55
C GLN A 78 -7.26 7.57 -13.49
N ASN A 79 -6.23 7.21 -14.26
CA ASN A 79 -5.86 7.91 -15.48
C ASN A 79 -6.90 7.61 -16.56
N SER A 80 -8.03 8.32 -16.53
CA SER A 80 -8.97 8.32 -17.64
C SER A 80 -8.32 9.03 -18.84
N SER A 81 -7.75 8.24 -19.76
CA SER A 81 -7.62 8.60 -21.20
C SER A 81 -7.03 9.97 -21.55
N ILE A 82 -5.95 10.43 -20.90
CA ILE A 82 -5.20 11.62 -21.30
C ILE A 82 -3.83 11.19 -21.84
N MET A 83 -3.49 11.57 -23.07
CA MET A 83 -2.12 11.40 -23.57
C MET A 83 -1.19 12.37 -22.82
N TYR A 84 -0.38 11.82 -21.92
CA TYR A 84 0.60 12.56 -21.14
C TYR A 84 1.95 12.61 -21.85
N SER A 85 2.61 13.76 -21.81
CA SER A 85 4.04 13.88 -22.19
C SER A 85 4.93 13.12 -21.18
N GLN A 86 6.18 12.83 -21.54
CA GLN A 86 7.12 12.10 -20.66
C GLN A 86 7.29 12.78 -19.28
N THR A 87 7.34 14.11 -19.24
CA THR A 87 7.41 14.89 -18.00
C THR A 87 6.11 14.79 -17.18
N GLN A 88 4.96 14.78 -17.85
CA GLN A 88 3.66 14.62 -17.20
C GLN A 88 3.49 13.19 -16.66
N LEU A 89 3.95 12.17 -17.39
CA LEU A 89 4.01 10.78 -16.92
C LEU A 89 4.88 10.65 -15.68
N GLY A 90 6.05 11.32 -15.64
CA GLY A 90 6.91 11.37 -14.46
C GLY A 90 6.21 11.99 -13.24
N SER A 91 5.60 13.16 -13.40
CA SER A 91 4.88 13.84 -12.30
C SER A 91 3.68 13.03 -11.79
N LEU A 92 2.95 12.40 -12.70
CA LEU A 92 1.80 11.56 -12.39
C LEU A 92 2.20 10.30 -11.63
N THR A 93 3.29 9.66 -12.04
CA THR A 93 3.86 8.51 -11.36
C THR A 93 4.28 8.87 -9.93
N ILE A 94 4.87 10.05 -9.72
CA ILE A 94 5.22 10.57 -8.39
C ILE A 94 3.97 10.79 -7.53
N LYS A 95 2.91 11.40 -8.06
CA LYS A 95 1.66 11.60 -7.31
C LYS A 95 0.99 10.29 -6.91
N GLN A 96 0.97 9.31 -7.82
CA GLN A 96 0.46 7.96 -7.53
C GLN A 96 1.30 7.27 -6.44
N TYR A 97 2.62 7.45 -6.47
CA TYR A 97 3.52 6.99 -5.41
C TYR A 97 3.17 7.62 -4.06
N GLU A 98 3.07 8.94 -4.00
CA GLU A 98 2.80 9.67 -2.77
C GLU A 98 1.47 9.25 -2.16
N ALA A 99 0.44 9.06 -2.99
CA ALA A 99 -0.86 8.55 -2.58
C ALA A 99 -0.76 7.14 -1.97
N ARG A 100 -0.02 6.22 -2.60
CA ARG A 100 0.21 4.86 -2.07
C ARG A 100 0.96 4.87 -0.74
N ILE A 101 2.00 5.70 -0.60
CA ILE A 101 2.73 5.81 0.69
C ILE A 101 1.84 6.39 1.79
N LYS A 102 1.07 7.45 1.49
CA LYS A 102 0.15 8.05 2.45
C LYS A 102 -0.86 7.01 2.93
N TYR A 103 -1.46 6.27 2.00
CA TYR A 103 -2.37 5.18 2.29
C TYR A 103 -1.76 4.13 3.22
N LEU A 104 -0.57 3.62 2.89
CA LEU A 104 0.15 2.62 3.68
C LEU A 104 0.53 3.13 5.09
N ASN A 105 0.79 4.43 5.25
CA ASN A 105 1.04 5.03 6.56
C ASN A 105 -0.23 5.09 7.42
N THR A 106 -1.35 5.53 6.85
CA THR A 106 -2.65 5.56 7.53
C THR A 106 -3.08 4.17 7.98
N LEU A 107 -2.88 3.15 7.14
CA LEU A 107 -3.15 1.77 7.56
C LEU A 107 -2.28 1.35 8.76
N ASN A 108 -0.99 1.70 8.75
CA ASN A 108 -0.11 1.39 9.87
C ASN A 108 -0.58 2.04 11.19
N GLU A 109 -1.05 3.29 11.14
CA GLU A 109 -1.62 3.99 12.30
C GLU A 109 -2.86 3.24 12.82
N ASN A 110 -3.78 2.87 11.93
CA ASN A 110 -4.99 2.13 12.30
C ASN A 110 -4.67 0.73 12.87
N ILE A 111 -3.61 0.06 12.38
CA ILE A 111 -3.16 -1.22 12.94
C ILE A 111 -2.67 -1.03 14.39
N GLU A 112 -1.92 0.04 14.67
CA GLU A 112 -1.44 0.31 16.02
C GLU A 112 -2.60 0.66 16.97
N SER A 113 -3.60 1.42 16.49
CA SER A 113 -4.85 1.63 17.24
C SER A 113 -5.55 0.29 17.55
N LEU A 114 -5.70 -0.59 16.56
CA LEU A 114 -6.32 -1.91 16.76
C LEU A 114 -5.54 -2.77 17.76
N LYS A 115 -4.21 -2.77 17.70
CA LYS A 115 -3.36 -3.48 18.67
C LYS A 115 -3.52 -2.98 20.10
N GLY A 116 -3.88 -1.72 20.30
CA GLY A 116 -4.19 -1.17 21.61
C GLY A 116 -5.53 -1.63 22.19
N CYS A 117 -6.41 -2.20 21.35
CA CYS A 117 -7.75 -2.66 21.73
C CYS A 117 -7.85 -4.19 21.93
N ILE A 118 -6.79 -4.94 21.64
CA ILE A 118 -6.72 -6.42 21.72
C ILE A 118 -5.73 -6.87 22.79
#